data_AF-A0A2V8DVC1-F1
#
_entry.id   AF-A0A2V8DVC1-F1
#
_cell.length_a   1.000
_cell.length_b   1.000
_cell.length_c   1.000
_cell.angle_alpha   90.00
_cell.angle_beta   90.00
_cell.angle_gamma   90.00
#
_symmetry.space_group_name_H-M   'P 1'
#
loop_
_entity.id
_entity.type
_entity.pdbx_description
1 polymer ?
#
loop_
_entity_poly.entity_id
_entity_poly.type
_entity_poly.pdbx_seq_one_letter_code
_entity_poly.pdbx_strand_id
1 'polypeptide(L)' 'MARYTLVYGLRLIPEGSLNGVEEATLKLADGSTAGLTLHTVDGTIPQLRRALDRSLDAFFDFLPGADEEDLKRFGE' A
#
# COMPACT_ATOMS: atom_id res chain seq x y z
N MET A 1 1.67 -15.24 -15.85
CA MET A 1 1.79 -14.34 -14.70
C MET A 1 2.64 -13.15 -15.08
N ALA A 2 2.03 -11.97 -15.08
CA ALA A 2 2.79 -10.72 -15.19
C ALA A 2 3.67 -10.53 -13.93
N ARG A 3 4.76 -9.78 -14.06
CA ARG A 3 5.61 -9.43 -12.91
C ARG A 3 5.32 -8.01 -12.50
N TYR A 4 4.99 -7.82 -11.22
CA TYR A 4 4.66 -6.53 -10.64
C TYR A 4 5.72 -6.09 -9.63
N THR A 5 5.91 -4.78 -9.51
CA THR A 5 6.70 -4.17 -8.44
C THR A 5 5.72 -3.47 -7.49
N LEU A 6 5.59 -3.98 -6.26
CA LEU A 6 4.83 -3.31 -5.20
C LEU A 6 5.76 -2.35 -4.44
N VAL A 7 5.41 -1.06 -4.43
CA VAL A 7 6.09 -0.06 -3.61
C VAL A 7 5.26 0.14 -2.33
N TYR A 8 5.85 -0.12 -1.17
CA TYR A 8 5.15 -0.13 0.11
C TYR A 8 6.02 0.42 1.23
N GLY A 9 5.47 1.32 2.05
CA GLY A 9 6.18 2.01 3.13
C GLY A 9 5.48 1.88 4.47
N LEU A 10 6.24 1.59 5.53
CA LEU A 10 5.77 1.57 6.91
C LEU A 10 6.72 2.34 7.81
N ARG A 11 6.17 3.23 8.65
CA ARG A 11 6.93 3.95 9.66
C ARG A 11 6.07 4.14 10.91
N LEU A 12 6.55 3.67 12.04
CA LEU A 12 5.98 4.03 13.34
C LEU A 12 6.58 5.37 13.79
N ILE A 13 5.69 6.28 14.18
CA ILE A 13 6.00 7.60 14.70
C ILE A 13 5.22 7.75 16.01
N PRO A 14 5.77 8.39 17.05
CA PRO A 14 5.03 8.67 18.26
C PRO A 14 3.72 9.40 17.97
N GLU A 15 2.66 9.02 18.69
CA GLU A 15 1.36 9.66 18.58
C GLU A 15 1.47 11.17 18.85
N GLY A 16 0.86 11.98 17.98
CA GLY A 16 0.89 13.44 18.08
C GLY A 16 2.19 14.13 17.63
N SER A 17 3.23 13.39 17.19
CA SER A 17 4.45 14.01 16.68
C SER A 17 4.49 14.16 15.15
N LEU A 18 3.51 13.62 14.44
CA LEU A 18 3.40 13.73 12.98
C LEU A 18 2.53 14.92 12.60
N ASN A 19 3.09 15.89 11.89
CA ASN A 19 2.36 17.07 11.44
C ASN A 19 1.72 16.92 10.06
N GLY A 20 2.21 15.98 9.25
CA GLY A 20 1.73 15.74 7.90
C GLY A 20 2.60 14.76 7.13
N VAL A 21 2.06 14.24 6.04
CA VAL A 21 2.77 13.39 5.09
C VAL A 21 2.58 14.00 3.71
N GLU A 22 3.68 14.13 2.97
CA GLU A 22 3.68 14.62 1.58
C GLU A 22 3.57 13.47 0.60
N GLU A 23 3.06 13.73 -0.59
CA GLU A 23 2.98 12.74 -1.67
C GLU A 23 4.39 12.24 -2.04
N ALA A 24 4.54 10.93 -2.20
CA ALA A 24 5.78 10.35 -2.68
C ALA A 24 5.76 10.24 -4.22
N THR A 25 6.82 10.70 -4.88
CA THR A 25 6.92 10.62 -6.34
C THR A 25 7.69 9.38 -6.78
N LEU A 26 7.05 8.56 -7.62
CA LEU A 26 7.68 7.45 -8.32
C LEU A 26 8.33 7.95 -9.61
N LYS A 27 9.54 7.46 -9.89
CA LYS A 27 10.23 7.65 -11.18
C LYS A 27 10.19 6.34 -11.95
N LEU A 28 9.52 6.34 -13.09
CA LEU A 28 9.30 5.14 -13.89
C LEU A 28 10.40 4.98 -14.94
N ALA A 29 10.58 3.75 -15.42
CA ALA A 29 11.66 3.40 -16.33
C ALA A 29 11.54 4.07 -17.71
N ASP A 30 10.33 4.50 -18.08
CA ASP A 30 10.05 5.26 -19.31
C ASP A 30 10.33 6.77 -19.15
N GLY A 31 10.81 7.20 -17.98
CA GLY A 31 11.10 8.60 -17.65
C GLY A 31 9.89 9.39 -17.15
N SER A 32 8.70 8.79 -17.09
CA SER A 32 7.51 9.42 -16.51
C SER A 32 7.52 9.38 -14.97
N THR A 33 6.62 10.15 -14.36
CA THR A 33 6.44 10.19 -12.91
C THR A 33 5.01 9.86 -12.54
N ALA A 34 4.84 9.16 -11.41
CA ALA A 34 3.53 8.87 -10.84
C ALA A 34 3.52 9.22 -9.34
N GLY A 35 2.35 9.61 -8.82
CA GLY A 35 2.15 9.80 -7.38
C GLY A 35 1.95 8.47 -6.67
N LEU A 36 2.53 8.33 -5.48
CA LEU A 36 2.25 7.25 -4.52
C LEU A 36 1.47 7.83 -3.35
N THR A 37 0.23 7.37 -3.19
CA THR A 37 -0.62 7.72 -2.06
C THR A 37 -0.09 7.08 -0.78
N LEU A 38 0.10 7.89 0.26
CA LEU A 38 0.51 7.44 1.58
C LEU A 38 -0.68 7.53 2.55
N HIS A 39 -0.86 6.49 3.36
CA HIS A 39 -1.94 6.42 4.35
C HIS A 39 -1.37 6.50 5.76
N THR A 40 -1.95 7.37 6.59
CA THR A 40 -1.68 7.45 8.03
C THR A 40 -2.77 6.73 8.80
N VAL A 41 -2.38 5.88 9.74
CA VAL A 41 -3.29 5.17 10.63
C VAL A 41 -2.80 5.36 12.06
N ASP A 42 -3.66 5.88 12.93
CA ASP A 42 -3.36 6.07 14.34
C ASP A 42 -3.96 4.96 15.18
N GLY A 43 -3.27 4.61 16.27
CA GLY A 43 -3.76 3.67 17.26
C GLY A 43 -2.67 2.86 17.93
N THR A 44 -3.11 1.94 18.79
CA THR A 44 -2.24 0.98 19.46
C THR A 44 -1.68 -0.05 18.47
N ILE A 45 -0.54 -0.68 18.78
CA ILE A 45 0.06 -1.72 17.93
C ILE A 45 -0.95 -2.78 17.44
N PRO A 46 -1.85 -3.34 18.29
CA PRO A 46 -2.86 -4.28 17.83
C PRO A 46 -3.86 -3.67 16.82
N GLN A 47 -4.25 -2.41 17.01
CA GLN A 47 -5.14 -1.70 16.08
C GLN A 47 -4.45 -1.43 14.75
N LEU A 48 -3.19 -0.96 14.79
CA LEU A 48 -2.38 -0.71 13.59
C LEU A 48 -2.23 -1.97 12.74
N ARG A 49 -1.91 -3.11 13.37
CA ARG A 49 -1.81 -4.41 12.66
C ARG A 49 -3.14 -4.78 11.98
N ARG A 50 -4.24 -4.77 12.74
CA ARG A 50 -5.56 -5.10 12.19
C ARG A 50 -6.00 -4.17 11.06
N ALA A 51 -5.69 -2.88 11.15
CA ALA A 51 -6.02 -1.93 10.10
C ALA A 51 -5.17 -2.17 8.85
N LEU A 52 -3.88 -2.49 9.05
CA LEU A 52 -2.95 -2.78 7.97
C LEU A 52 -3.34 -4.04 7.20
N ASP A 53 -3.64 -5.13 7.91
CA ASP A 53 -4.04 -6.39 7.30
C ASP A 53 -5.27 -6.17 6.40
N ARG A 54 -6.31 -5.50 6.92
CA ARG A 54 -7.50 -5.16 6.13
C ARG A 54 -7.22 -4.24 4.94
N SER A 55 -6.28 -3.31 5.07
CA SER A 55 -5.92 -2.40 3.98
C SER A 55 -5.21 -3.14 2.85
N LEU A 56 -4.39 -4.15 3.19
CA LEU A 56 -3.70 -4.99 2.21
C LEU A 56 -4.69 -5.90 1.49
N ASP A 57 -5.58 -6.58 2.23
CA ASP A 57 -6.62 -7.43 1.65
C ASP A 57 -7.48 -6.64 0.65
N ALA A 58 -8.02 -5.50 1.09
CA ALA A 58 -8.83 -4.63 0.24
C ALA A 58 -8.07 -4.13 -0.99
N PHE A 59 -6.77 -3.79 -0.86
CA PHE A 59 -5.97 -3.33 -1.99
C PHE A 59 -5.89 -4.39 -3.10
N PHE A 60 -5.70 -5.66 -2.74
CA PHE A 60 -5.64 -6.74 -3.72
C PHE A 60 -7.03 -7.12 -4.26
N ASP A 61 -8.08 -7.05 -3.44
CA ASP A 61 -9.46 -7.28 -3.89
C ASP A 61 -9.91 -6.29 -4.97
N PHE A 62 -9.45 -5.03 -4.87
CA PHE A 62 -9.86 -3.96 -5.78
C PHE A 62 -8.91 -3.72 -6.95
N LEU A 63 -7.82 -4.48 -7.10
CA LEU A 63 -6.78 -4.24 -8.10
C LEU A 63 -7.29 -4.60 -9.52
N PRO A 64 -7.76 -3.64 -10.34
CA PRO A 64 -8.39 -3.95 -11.61
C PRO A 64 -7.29 -4.11 -12.67
N GLY A 65 -7.18 -5.32 -13.25
CA GLY A 65 -6.20 -5.62 -14.31
C GLY A 65 -5.06 -6.55 -13.91
N ALA A 66 -5.09 -7.15 -12.72
CA ALA A 66 -4.52 -8.48 -12.57
C ALA A 66 -5.45 -9.46 -13.30
N ASP A 67 -4.91 -10.30 -14.20
CA ASP A 67 -5.71 -11.34 -14.85
C ASP A 67 -6.45 -12.15 -13.76
N GLU A 68 -7.70 -12.60 -14.03
CA GLU A 68 -8.49 -13.36 -13.05
C GLU A 68 -7.77 -14.63 -12.54
N GLU A 69 -6.75 -15.12 -13.27
CA GLU A 69 -5.85 -16.19 -12.85
C GLU A 69 -4.84 -15.77 -11.77
N ASP A 70 -4.38 -14.52 -11.77
CA ASP A 70 -3.42 -14.00 -10.80
C ASP A 70 -4.10 -13.76 -9.44
N LEU A 71 -5.38 -13.34 -9.41
CA LEU A 71 -6.15 -13.14 -8.17
C LEU A 71 -6.49 -14.45 -7.42
N LYS A 72 -6.77 -15.54 -8.14
CA LYS A 72 -7.18 -16.84 -7.53
C LYS A 72 -6.05 -17.55 -6.76
N ARG A 73 -4.79 -17.21 -7.01
CA ARG A 73 -3.63 -17.90 -6.42
C ARG A 73 -3.09 -17.27 -5.13
N PHE A 74 -3.60 -16.09 -4.76
CA PHE A 74 -3.25 -15.42 -3.49
C PHE A 74 -4.29 -15.65 -2.38
N GLY A 75 -5.37 -16.39 -2.67
CA GLY A 75 -6.44 -16.73 -1.72
C GLY A 75 -6.43 -18.18 -1.20
N GLU A 76 -5.38 -18.96 -1.47
CA GLU A 76 -5.12 -20.28 -0.83
C GLU A 76 -3.94 -20.22 0.15
#